data_AF-A0A2U2S5V8-F1
#
_entry.id   AF-A0A2U2S5V8-F1
#
_cell.length_a   1.000
_cell.length_b   1.000
_cell.length_c   1.000
_cell.angle_alpha   90.00
_cell.angle_beta   90.00
_cell.angle_gamma   90.00
#
_symmetry.space_group_name_H-M   'P 1'
#
loop_
_entity.id
_entity.type
_entity.pdbx_description
1 polymer ?
#
loop_
_entity_poly.entity_id
_entity_poly.type
_entity_poly.pdbx_seq_one_letter_code
_entity_poly.pdbx_strand_id
1 'polypeptide(L)'
;MEEQNTFWNNPLIQAFRTGIVLFFGGYLLLVLLSYILAWLFPNSSSLILRYAVDPLDWLGDFVLCFVGAGVWLVFFAQFVLPVRTLSDRLKVVDRLISYLLGSHGPALFIENGIVREREEEKGRKGPGVIWLDSASAAVLRNKVKFTDTIGPGIHFTKADEYIAGTADLHPLTQTIGPADDDRDEKDPFRVTKEKFPDDYDQIQKRRWETSALTRDGIEVVAALAVNFRIAAKEGEGNSRFGFNRENAERAIRDSITRGANTDWPVWSELPARMAADIWREYVRKFRQDELFAILEGRTETGLQVIAAMINKRLKQSEVEKLDDFGRPVIKSEEQCREIFNKHRRENRYADIEADLRPLAASEQFSFRQMYAFLLERNKIADAAEYLEKVPSREYKTLTEMGWQVTGVGLKRVLFAPEIEERIIAQWTTLWKKNAEKERDQVERNRKLHEAEGYEEALRQFAEDAVREFEPQPLPGRYQALAFLVHSTLSGLRRNTALLKRTNTELRELADIFGWLRDRGERG
;
A
#
# COMPACT_ATOMS: atom_id res chain seq x y z
N MET A 1 -53.93 -22.49 2.81
CA MET A 1 -53.55 -23.22 1.58
C MET A 1 -52.75 -24.41 2.04
N GLU A 2 -53.32 -25.61 1.98
CA GLU A 2 -52.57 -26.84 2.24
C GLU A 2 -51.58 -27.01 1.08
N GLU A 3 -50.29 -26.81 1.37
CA GLU A 3 -49.22 -27.23 0.46
C GLU A 3 -49.34 -28.75 0.32
N GLN A 4 -49.92 -29.21 -0.80
CA GLN A 4 -49.85 -30.61 -1.18
C GLN A 4 -48.38 -31.00 -1.18
N ASN A 5 -48.03 -32.01 -0.37
CA ASN A 5 -46.67 -32.54 -0.24
C ASN A 5 -46.11 -32.93 -1.62
N THR A 6 -45.40 -31.98 -2.25
CA THR A 6 -44.72 -32.11 -3.54
C THR A 6 -43.67 -33.21 -3.54
N PHE A 7 -43.26 -33.65 -2.35
CA PHE A 7 -42.33 -34.75 -2.13
C PHE A 7 -42.74 -36.04 -2.85
N TRP A 8 -44.01 -36.47 -2.77
CA TRP A 8 -44.44 -37.75 -3.36
C TRP A 8 -44.67 -37.70 -4.88
N ASN A 9 -44.72 -36.50 -5.46
CA ASN A 9 -44.92 -36.31 -6.90
C ASN A 9 -43.59 -36.12 -7.65
N ASN A 10 -42.45 -36.22 -6.97
CA ASN A 10 -41.14 -36.20 -7.62
C ASN A 10 -40.99 -37.48 -8.50
N PRO A 11 -40.73 -37.34 -9.82
CA PRO A 11 -40.61 -38.49 -10.73
C PRO A 11 -39.50 -39.47 -10.31
N LEU A 12 -38.47 -39.00 -9.61
CA LEU A 12 -37.39 -39.84 -9.07
C LEU A 12 -37.87 -40.70 -7.89
N ILE A 13 -38.69 -40.14 -6.99
CA ILE A 13 -39.30 -40.87 -5.88
C ILE A 13 -40.32 -41.87 -6.41
N GLN A 14 -41.06 -41.52 -7.46
CA GLN A 14 -41.96 -42.45 -8.13
C GLN A 14 -41.21 -43.59 -8.83
N ALA A 15 -40.10 -43.29 -9.51
CA ALA A 15 -39.24 -44.30 -10.12
C ALA A 15 -38.60 -45.22 -9.07
N PHE A 16 -38.10 -44.66 -7.95
CA PHE A 16 -37.54 -45.43 -6.84
C PHE A 16 -38.59 -46.32 -6.16
N ARG A 17 -39.79 -45.79 -5.91
CA ARG A 17 -40.92 -46.57 -5.37
C ARG A 17 -41.31 -47.70 -6.32
N THR A 18 -41.40 -47.41 -7.60
CA THR A 18 -41.72 -48.41 -8.63
C THR A 18 -40.62 -49.46 -8.71
N GLY A 19 -39.35 -49.06 -8.61
CA GLY A 19 -38.20 -49.95 -8.54
C GLY A 19 -38.23 -50.86 -7.31
N ILE A 20 -38.53 -50.32 -6.12
CA ILE A 20 -38.73 -51.11 -4.89
C ILE A 20 -39.87 -52.10 -5.06
N VAL A 21 -41.03 -51.64 -5.56
CA VAL A 21 -42.20 -52.51 -5.76
C VAL A 21 -41.90 -53.60 -6.79
N LEU A 22 -41.21 -53.29 -7.88
CA LEU A 22 -40.79 -54.26 -8.89
C LEU A 22 -39.74 -55.23 -8.36
N PHE A 23 -38.81 -54.77 -7.52
CA PHE A 23 -37.79 -55.60 -6.90
C PHE A 23 -38.40 -56.58 -5.90
N PHE A 24 -39.18 -56.09 -4.93
CA PHE A 24 -39.86 -56.94 -3.95
C PHE A 24 -40.93 -57.81 -4.59
N GLY A 25 -41.70 -57.28 -5.54
CA GLY A 25 -42.71 -58.02 -6.28
C GLY A 25 -42.10 -59.11 -7.17
N GLY A 26 -41.02 -58.78 -7.88
CA GLY A 26 -40.24 -59.73 -8.67
C GLY A 26 -39.58 -60.81 -7.82
N TYR A 27 -39.06 -60.45 -6.65
CA TYR A 27 -38.54 -61.40 -5.66
C TYR A 27 -39.63 -62.35 -5.16
N LEU A 28 -40.78 -61.83 -4.75
CA LEU A 28 -41.92 -62.64 -4.30
C LEU A 28 -42.39 -63.61 -5.39
N LEU A 29 -42.40 -63.16 -6.65
CA LEU A 29 -42.72 -63.97 -7.81
C LEU A 29 -41.66 -65.04 -8.09
N LEU A 30 -40.36 -64.73 -7.98
CA LEU A 30 -39.26 -65.70 -8.11
C LEU A 30 -39.31 -66.76 -7.01
N VAL A 31 -39.57 -66.37 -5.77
CA VAL A 31 -39.77 -67.29 -4.64
C VAL A 31 -40.97 -68.19 -4.93
N LEU A 32 -42.11 -67.63 -5.32
CA LEU A 32 -43.30 -68.40 -5.67
C LEU A 32 -43.04 -69.39 -6.83
N LEU A 33 -42.33 -68.96 -7.87
CA LEU A 33 -41.98 -69.78 -9.03
C LEU A 33 -41.01 -70.89 -8.67
N SER A 34 -40.06 -70.63 -7.76
CA SER A 34 -39.14 -71.64 -7.24
C SER A 34 -39.85 -72.71 -6.42
N TYR A 35 -40.86 -72.33 -5.63
CA TYR A 35 -41.74 -73.26 -4.93
C TYR A 35 -42.55 -74.12 -5.89
N ILE A 36 -43.09 -73.53 -6.97
CA ILE A 36 -43.83 -74.25 -8.02
C ILE A 36 -42.92 -75.24 -8.76
N LEU A 37 -41.69 -74.84 -9.11
CA LEU A 37 -40.71 -75.71 -9.77
C LEU A 37 -40.25 -76.86 -8.86
N ALA A 38 -40.03 -76.59 -7.57
CA ALA A 38 -39.68 -77.62 -6.59
C ALA A 38 -40.81 -78.66 -6.43
N TRP A 39 -42.07 -78.21 -6.53
CA TRP A 39 -43.23 -79.09 -6.52
C TRP A 39 -43.33 -79.96 -7.80
N LEU A 40 -43.06 -79.38 -8.97
CA LEU A 40 -43.08 -80.10 -10.26
C LEU A 40 -41.95 -81.12 -10.43
N PHE A 41 -40.80 -80.91 -9.79
CA PHE A 41 -39.62 -81.79 -9.91
C PHE A 41 -39.11 -82.23 -8.52
N PRO A 42 -39.80 -83.18 -7.86
CA PRO A 42 -39.54 -83.57 -6.47
C PRO A 42 -38.12 -84.08 -6.24
N ASN A 43 -37.55 -84.80 -7.21
CA ASN A 43 -36.21 -85.38 -7.11
C ASN A 43 -35.08 -84.34 -7.18
N SER A 44 -35.38 -83.11 -7.62
CA SER A 44 -34.42 -81.98 -7.69
C SER A 44 -34.73 -80.86 -6.69
N SER A 45 -35.78 -81.03 -5.88
CA SER A 45 -36.35 -79.99 -5.02
C SER A 45 -35.40 -79.48 -3.93
N SER A 46 -34.53 -80.35 -3.39
CA SER A 46 -33.56 -79.99 -2.34
C SER A 46 -32.46 -79.04 -2.84
N LEU A 47 -32.12 -79.09 -4.12
CA LEU A 47 -31.12 -78.22 -4.75
C LEU A 47 -31.76 -76.88 -5.16
N ILE A 48 -32.99 -76.90 -5.68
CA ILE A 48 -33.71 -75.70 -6.14
C ILE A 48 -34.12 -74.82 -4.95
N LEU A 49 -34.64 -75.41 -3.86
CA LEU A 49 -35.05 -74.65 -2.68
C LEU A 49 -33.87 -74.07 -1.90
N ARG A 50 -32.71 -74.75 -1.90
CA ARG A 50 -31.51 -74.27 -1.21
C ARG A 50 -30.88 -73.04 -1.88
N TYR A 51 -30.96 -72.91 -3.20
CA TYR A 51 -30.46 -71.74 -3.93
C TYR A 51 -31.50 -70.61 -4.06
N ALA A 52 -32.80 -70.92 -4.02
CA ALA A 52 -33.86 -69.93 -4.22
C ALA A 52 -34.40 -69.32 -2.91
N VAL A 53 -34.20 -69.96 -1.76
CA VAL A 53 -34.92 -69.64 -0.52
C VAL A 53 -34.01 -69.56 0.71
N ASP A 54 -32.73 -69.19 0.55
CA ASP A 54 -31.97 -68.73 1.71
C ASP A 54 -32.10 -67.21 1.84
N PRO A 55 -33.14 -66.68 2.52
CA PRO A 55 -33.33 -65.25 2.67
C PRO A 55 -32.17 -64.58 3.42
N LEU A 56 -31.37 -65.35 4.16
CA LEU A 56 -30.15 -64.85 4.80
C LEU A 56 -29.06 -64.50 3.77
N ASP A 57 -28.88 -65.29 2.72
CA ASP A 57 -27.89 -65.00 1.67
C ASP A 57 -28.29 -63.77 0.86
N TRP A 58 -29.57 -63.65 0.49
CA TRP A 58 -30.08 -62.47 -0.23
C TRP A 58 -30.05 -61.20 0.62
N LEU A 59 -30.38 -61.30 1.91
CA LEU A 59 -30.28 -60.16 2.83
C LEU A 59 -28.82 -59.79 3.04
N GLY A 60 -27.92 -60.77 3.11
CA GLY A 60 -26.47 -60.59 3.12
C GLY A 60 -25.98 -59.83 1.89
N ASP A 61 -26.33 -60.27 0.69
CA ASP A 61 -25.96 -59.63 -0.58
C ASP A 61 -26.56 -58.24 -0.72
N PHE A 62 -27.80 -58.04 -0.27
CA PHE A 62 -28.44 -56.71 -0.27
C PHE A 62 -27.72 -55.76 0.67
N VAL A 63 -27.43 -56.19 1.91
CA VAL A 63 -26.68 -55.40 2.88
C VAL A 63 -25.27 -55.10 2.34
N LEU A 64 -24.59 -56.09 1.75
CA LEU A 64 -23.28 -55.90 1.14
C LEU A 64 -23.33 -54.91 -0.02
N CYS A 65 -24.33 -54.99 -0.89
CA CYS A 65 -24.54 -54.03 -1.98
C CYS A 65 -24.81 -52.62 -1.45
N PHE A 66 -25.65 -52.47 -0.43
CA PHE A 66 -25.97 -51.16 0.15
C PHE A 66 -24.78 -50.54 0.88
N VAL A 67 -24.06 -51.33 1.69
CA VAL A 67 -22.83 -50.89 2.36
C VAL A 67 -21.77 -50.57 1.31
N GLY A 68 -21.61 -51.42 0.30
CA GLY A 68 -20.71 -51.22 -0.83
C GLY A 68 -21.01 -49.93 -1.57
N ALA A 69 -22.27 -49.67 -1.90
CA ALA A 69 -22.72 -48.44 -2.54
C ALA A 69 -22.47 -47.21 -1.64
N GLY A 70 -22.71 -47.31 -0.34
CA GLY A 70 -22.41 -46.25 0.62
C GLY A 70 -20.92 -45.91 0.67
N VAL A 71 -20.05 -46.93 0.77
CA VAL A 71 -18.59 -46.78 0.72
C VAL A 71 -18.16 -46.17 -0.61
N TRP A 72 -18.76 -46.60 -1.72
CA TRP A 72 -18.51 -46.07 -3.04
C TRP A 72 -18.90 -44.58 -3.12
N LEU A 73 -20.08 -44.18 -2.64
CA LEU A 73 -20.50 -42.78 -2.60
C LEU A 73 -19.55 -41.91 -1.77
N VAL A 74 -19.10 -42.38 -0.60
CA VAL A 74 -18.12 -41.66 0.23
C VAL A 74 -16.77 -41.53 -0.49
N PHE A 75 -16.36 -42.55 -1.25
CA PHE A 75 -15.16 -42.50 -2.07
C PHE A 75 -15.30 -41.53 -3.24
N PHE A 76 -16.42 -41.54 -3.97
CA PHE A 76 -16.65 -40.69 -5.14
C PHE A 76 -16.96 -39.23 -4.77
N ALA A 77 -17.42 -38.96 -3.55
CA ALA A 77 -17.65 -37.61 -3.05
C ALA A 77 -16.44 -36.68 -3.22
N GLN A 78 -15.21 -37.22 -3.14
CA GLN A 78 -13.97 -36.45 -3.31
C GLN A 78 -13.74 -35.93 -4.74
N PHE A 79 -14.37 -36.54 -5.76
CA PHE A 79 -14.27 -36.11 -7.15
C PHE A 79 -15.34 -35.09 -7.54
N VAL A 80 -16.46 -35.07 -6.81
CA VAL A 80 -17.53 -34.09 -7.00
C VAL A 80 -17.15 -32.74 -6.38
N LEU A 81 -16.63 -32.79 -5.15
CA LEU A 81 -16.16 -31.62 -4.42
C LEU A 81 -14.79 -31.94 -3.82
N PRO A 82 -13.78 -31.05 -3.95
CA PRO A 82 -12.45 -31.26 -3.38
C PRO A 82 -12.44 -31.19 -1.84
N VAL A 83 -13.07 -32.18 -1.18
CA VAL A 83 -13.14 -32.31 0.27
C VAL A 83 -12.03 -33.22 0.79
N ARG A 84 -11.30 -32.72 1.80
CA ARG A 84 -10.14 -33.45 2.36
C ARG A 84 -10.51 -34.36 3.54
N THR A 85 -11.55 -34.03 4.30
CA THR A 85 -11.90 -34.75 5.53
C THR A 85 -13.03 -35.76 5.31
N LEU A 86 -13.04 -36.85 6.07
CA LEU A 86 -14.10 -37.86 6.02
C LEU A 86 -15.45 -37.31 6.48
N SER A 87 -15.45 -36.40 7.46
CA SER A 87 -16.67 -35.70 7.90
C SER A 87 -17.28 -34.88 6.76
N ASP A 88 -16.46 -34.16 5.99
CA ASP A 88 -16.96 -33.38 4.86
C ASP A 88 -17.44 -34.27 3.70
N ARG A 89 -16.80 -35.42 3.48
CA ARG A 89 -17.31 -36.43 2.52
C ARG A 89 -18.69 -36.94 2.91
N LEU A 90 -18.92 -37.24 4.18
CA LEU A 90 -20.25 -37.62 4.67
C LEU A 90 -21.29 -36.50 4.47
N LYS A 91 -20.90 -35.23 4.64
CA LYS A 91 -21.78 -34.09 4.32
C LYS A 91 -22.09 -34.00 2.84
N VAL A 92 -21.13 -34.27 1.94
CA VAL A 92 -21.40 -34.32 0.49
C VAL A 92 -22.42 -35.40 0.15
N VAL A 93 -22.29 -36.60 0.76
CA VAL A 93 -23.26 -37.69 0.57
C VAL A 93 -24.64 -37.31 1.11
N ASP A 94 -24.71 -36.72 2.30
CA ASP A 94 -25.96 -36.18 2.87
C ASP A 94 -26.61 -35.15 1.94
N ARG A 95 -25.81 -34.26 1.33
CA ARG A 95 -26.29 -33.26 0.36
C ARG A 95 -26.77 -33.89 -0.93
N LEU A 96 -26.08 -34.90 -1.45
CA LEU A 96 -26.50 -35.64 -2.63
C LEU A 96 -27.85 -36.35 -2.40
N ILE A 97 -28.01 -37.00 -1.25
CA ILE A 97 -29.28 -37.62 -0.85
C ILE A 97 -30.36 -36.54 -0.72
N SER A 98 -30.06 -35.42 -0.06
CA SER A 98 -30.99 -34.29 0.08
C SER A 98 -31.40 -33.72 -1.28
N TYR A 99 -30.47 -33.66 -2.25
CA TYR A 99 -30.72 -33.26 -3.64
C TYR A 99 -31.66 -34.23 -4.36
N LEU A 100 -31.42 -35.54 -4.26
CA LEU A 100 -32.29 -36.57 -4.82
C LEU A 100 -33.71 -36.53 -4.22
N LEU A 101 -33.82 -36.17 -2.94
CA LEU A 101 -35.08 -36.03 -2.22
C LEU A 101 -35.76 -34.66 -2.45
N GLY A 102 -35.16 -33.74 -3.21
CA GLY A 102 -35.71 -32.41 -3.50
C GLY A 102 -35.73 -31.45 -2.30
N SER A 103 -34.97 -31.74 -1.24
CA SER A 103 -34.91 -30.95 0.00
C SER A 103 -33.63 -30.15 0.15
N HIS A 104 -32.93 -29.91 -0.96
CA HIS A 104 -31.62 -29.27 -0.94
C HIS A 104 -31.69 -27.74 -0.92
N GLY A 105 -30.71 -27.14 -0.26
CA GLY A 105 -30.49 -25.70 -0.30
C GLY A 105 -29.77 -25.25 -1.58
N PRO A 106 -29.49 -23.95 -1.68
CA PRO A 106 -28.85 -23.38 -2.85
C PRO A 106 -27.38 -23.83 -2.97
N ALA A 107 -26.92 -23.95 -4.21
CA ALA A 107 -25.51 -24.07 -4.56
C ALA A 107 -24.97 -22.70 -4.98
N LEU A 108 -24.15 -22.08 -4.13
CA LEU A 108 -23.66 -20.72 -4.29
C LEU A 108 -22.17 -20.71 -4.61
N PHE A 109 -21.77 -19.90 -5.59
CA PHE A 109 -20.37 -19.64 -5.87
C PHE A 109 -20.07 -18.17 -5.56
N ILE A 110 -19.03 -17.89 -4.78
CA ILE A 110 -18.63 -16.53 -4.43
C ILE A 110 -17.26 -16.28 -5.04
N GLU A 111 -17.21 -15.32 -5.96
CA GLU A 111 -16.01 -14.95 -6.71
C GLU A 111 -15.72 -13.47 -6.52
N ASN A 112 -14.52 -13.15 -6.03
CA ASN A 112 -14.11 -11.78 -5.66
C ASN A 112 -15.15 -11.07 -4.77
N GLY A 113 -15.73 -11.81 -3.83
CA GLY A 113 -16.78 -11.34 -2.95
C GLY A 113 -18.15 -11.11 -3.60
N ILE A 114 -18.34 -11.43 -4.89
CA ILE A 114 -19.63 -11.33 -5.57
C ILE A 114 -20.33 -12.69 -5.54
N VAL A 115 -21.59 -12.72 -5.11
CA VAL A 115 -22.39 -13.94 -5.09
C VAL A 115 -22.90 -14.25 -6.51
N ARG A 116 -22.51 -15.40 -7.06
CA ARG A 116 -22.98 -15.94 -8.33
C ARG A 116 -23.97 -17.08 -8.04
N GLU A 117 -25.24 -16.81 -8.31
CA GLU A 117 -26.33 -17.78 -8.16
C GLU A 117 -26.99 -18.05 -9.49
N ARG A 118 -27.37 -19.31 -9.75
CA ARG A 118 -28.27 -19.64 -10.86
C ARG A 118 -29.69 -19.20 -10.51
N GLU A 119 -30.46 -18.70 -11.48
CA GLU A 119 -31.83 -18.23 -11.23
C GLU A 119 -32.73 -19.33 -10.63
N GLU A 120 -32.52 -20.58 -11.02
CA GLU A 120 -33.28 -21.74 -10.51
C GLU A 120 -32.98 -22.10 -9.05
N GLU A 121 -31.85 -21.61 -8.50
CA GLU A 121 -31.41 -21.85 -7.13
C GLU A 121 -31.78 -20.69 -6.20
N LYS A 122 -32.16 -19.53 -6.77
CA LYS A 122 -32.60 -18.35 -6.00
C LYS A 122 -33.87 -18.68 -5.23
N GLY A 123 -33.80 -18.53 -3.91
CA GLY A 123 -34.94 -18.72 -3.01
C GLY A 123 -35.20 -20.17 -2.58
N ARG A 124 -34.37 -21.14 -2.98
CA ARG A 124 -34.42 -22.49 -2.38
C ARG A 124 -34.07 -22.40 -0.91
N LYS A 125 -34.89 -23.03 -0.07
CA LYS A 125 -34.69 -23.12 1.38
C LYS A 125 -34.25 -24.53 1.71
N GLY A 126 -33.19 -24.64 2.49
CA GLY A 126 -32.63 -25.93 2.83
C GLY A 126 -31.11 -25.87 2.96
N PRO A 127 -30.52 -27.00 3.33
CA PRO A 127 -29.11 -27.06 3.61
C PRO A 127 -28.34 -27.13 2.29
N GLY A 128 -27.49 -26.13 2.04
CA GLY A 128 -26.84 -25.86 0.77
C GLY A 128 -25.34 -26.07 0.78
N VAL A 129 -24.70 -25.64 -0.31
CA VAL A 129 -23.24 -25.66 -0.50
C VAL A 129 -22.80 -24.29 -1.00
N ILE A 130 -21.80 -23.72 -0.34
CA ILE A 130 -21.17 -22.46 -0.75
C ILE A 130 -19.72 -22.78 -1.11
N TRP A 131 -19.30 -22.35 -2.28
CA TRP A 131 -17.90 -22.41 -2.70
C TRP A 131 -17.36 -20.99 -2.87
N LEU A 132 -16.36 -20.65 -2.06
CA LEU A 132 -15.66 -19.38 -2.08
C LEU A 132 -14.32 -19.54 -2.80
N ASP A 133 -14.01 -18.60 -3.69
CA ASP A 133 -12.68 -18.49 -4.27
C ASP A 133 -11.62 -18.08 -3.23
N SER A 134 -10.35 -18.02 -3.66
CA SER A 134 -9.24 -17.62 -2.78
C SER A 134 -9.34 -16.20 -2.20
N ALA A 135 -10.16 -15.34 -2.82
CA ALA A 135 -10.26 -13.92 -2.53
C ALA A 135 -11.57 -13.53 -1.82
N SER A 136 -12.39 -14.50 -1.42
CA SER A 136 -13.72 -14.21 -0.90
C SER A 136 -13.85 -14.61 0.56
N ALA A 137 -14.61 -13.82 1.29
CA ALA A 137 -15.14 -14.16 2.61
C ALA A 137 -16.65 -13.89 2.64
N ALA A 138 -17.36 -14.61 3.50
CA ALA A 138 -18.78 -14.37 3.72
C ALA A 138 -19.15 -14.56 5.19
N VAL A 139 -20.13 -13.80 5.65
CA VAL A 139 -20.79 -14.03 6.94
C VAL A 139 -22.13 -14.67 6.68
N LEU A 140 -22.40 -15.75 7.40
CA LEU A 140 -23.65 -16.47 7.41
C LEU A 140 -24.53 -15.98 8.56
N ARG A 141 -25.84 -16.02 8.35
CA ARG A 141 -26.83 -15.74 9.38
C ARG A 141 -28.04 -16.63 9.26
N ASN A 142 -28.78 -16.71 10.35
CA ASN A 142 -30.17 -17.13 10.34
C ASN A 142 -31.08 -15.92 10.62
N LYS A 143 -32.37 -16.17 10.85
CA LYS A 143 -33.35 -15.09 11.12
C LYS A 143 -33.08 -14.30 12.41
N VAL A 144 -32.28 -14.84 13.33
CA VAL A 144 -32.13 -14.31 14.69
C VAL A 144 -30.71 -13.80 14.98
N LYS A 145 -29.68 -14.40 14.38
CA LYS A 145 -28.27 -14.07 14.64
C LYS A 145 -27.35 -14.43 13.48
N PHE A 146 -26.17 -13.81 13.48
CA PHE A 146 -25.03 -14.28 12.71
C PHE A 146 -24.57 -15.64 13.26
N THR A 147 -24.28 -16.58 12.37
CA THR A 147 -24.01 -17.98 12.71
C THR A 147 -22.56 -18.36 12.53
N ASP A 148 -21.95 -17.94 11.42
CA ASP A 148 -20.58 -18.27 11.08
C ASP A 148 -19.97 -17.24 10.11
N THR A 149 -18.65 -17.15 10.08
CA THR A 149 -17.86 -16.45 9.07
C THR A 149 -17.00 -17.47 8.33
N ILE A 150 -17.22 -17.57 7.03
CA ILE A 150 -16.57 -18.54 6.14
C ILE A 150 -15.58 -17.84 5.22
N GLY A 151 -14.48 -18.53 4.92
CA GLY A 151 -13.39 -18.03 4.07
C GLY A 151 -13.26 -18.87 2.80
N PRO A 152 -12.10 -18.81 2.13
CA PRO A 152 -11.88 -19.57 0.91
C PRO A 152 -12.03 -21.09 1.07
N GLY A 153 -12.69 -21.71 0.08
CA GLY A 153 -12.95 -23.15 0.06
C GLY A 153 -14.44 -23.48 0.03
N ILE A 154 -14.77 -24.73 0.39
CA ILE A 154 -16.13 -25.26 0.33
C ILE A 154 -16.72 -25.32 1.73
N HIS A 155 -17.91 -24.77 1.87
CA HIS A 155 -18.65 -24.69 3.12
C HIS A 155 -20.08 -25.22 2.92
N PHE A 156 -20.62 -25.84 3.95
CA PHE A 156 -21.97 -26.40 3.94
C PHE A 156 -22.86 -25.56 4.85
N THR A 157 -23.98 -25.07 4.35
CA THR A 157 -24.96 -24.32 5.15
C THR A 157 -25.97 -25.24 5.80
N LYS A 158 -26.55 -24.78 6.91
CA LYS A 158 -27.72 -25.40 7.56
C LYS A 158 -29.02 -24.96 6.87
N ALA A 159 -30.13 -25.63 7.18
CA ALA A 159 -31.41 -25.43 6.48
C ALA A 159 -31.95 -23.98 6.51
N ASP A 160 -31.69 -23.24 7.60
CA ASP A 160 -32.14 -21.86 7.81
C ASP A 160 -31.00 -20.84 7.75
N GLU A 161 -29.86 -21.22 7.17
CA GLU A 161 -28.66 -20.40 7.12
C GLU A 161 -28.44 -19.85 5.71
N TYR A 162 -28.26 -18.55 5.61
CA TYR A 162 -28.09 -17.83 4.35
C TYR A 162 -27.02 -16.75 4.50
N ILE A 163 -26.52 -16.25 3.37
CA ILE A 163 -25.47 -15.23 3.35
C ILE A 163 -26.04 -13.91 3.90
N ALA A 164 -25.38 -13.37 4.92
CA ALA A 164 -25.66 -12.05 5.47
C ALA A 164 -25.01 -10.96 4.62
N GLY A 165 -23.77 -11.20 4.19
CA GLY A 165 -22.98 -10.35 3.32
C GLY A 165 -21.65 -11.01 3.00
N THR A 166 -21.03 -10.54 1.93
CA THR A 166 -19.74 -11.03 1.43
C THR A 166 -18.71 -9.93 1.48
N ALA A 167 -17.42 -10.28 1.42
CA ALA A 167 -16.35 -9.32 1.25
C ALA A 167 -15.32 -9.85 0.27
N ASP A 168 -14.68 -8.90 -0.42
CA ASP A 168 -13.48 -9.15 -1.21
C ASP A 168 -12.25 -9.01 -0.30
N LEU A 169 -11.36 -10.00 -0.35
CA LEU A 169 -10.09 -10.04 0.40
C LEU A 169 -8.95 -9.35 -0.37
N HIS A 170 -9.16 -8.95 -1.62
CA HIS A 170 -8.18 -8.14 -2.34
C HIS A 170 -7.91 -6.81 -1.62
N PRO A 171 -6.72 -6.22 -1.79
CA PRO A 171 -6.50 -4.82 -1.50
C PRO A 171 -7.47 -3.95 -2.30
N LEU A 172 -8.23 -3.13 -1.61
CA LEU A 172 -9.18 -2.19 -2.17
C LEU A 172 -8.59 -0.78 -2.15
N THR A 173 -8.92 0.00 -3.17
CA THR A 173 -8.55 1.40 -3.29
C THR A 173 -9.80 2.24 -3.35
N GLN A 174 -10.01 3.10 -2.36
CA GLN A 174 -11.08 4.08 -2.38
C GLN A 174 -10.49 5.47 -2.61
N THR A 175 -11.01 6.18 -3.62
CA THR A 175 -10.69 7.59 -3.84
C THR A 175 -11.85 8.44 -3.35
N ILE A 176 -11.55 9.47 -2.56
CA ILE A 176 -12.51 10.49 -2.12
C ILE A 176 -11.99 11.88 -2.50
N GLY A 177 -12.91 12.83 -2.61
CA GLY A 177 -12.61 14.15 -3.14
C GLY A 177 -12.80 14.23 -4.66
N PRO A 178 -12.28 15.30 -5.29
CA PRO A 178 -12.41 15.53 -6.72
C PRO A 178 -11.84 14.36 -7.54
N ALA A 179 -12.60 13.94 -8.55
CA ALA A 179 -12.24 12.84 -9.41
C ALA A 179 -11.24 13.25 -10.50
N ASP A 180 -10.78 12.28 -11.29
CA ASP A 180 -9.80 12.55 -12.36
C ASP A 180 -10.36 13.35 -13.53
N ASP A 181 -11.68 13.26 -13.75
CA ASP A 181 -12.48 14.02 -14.70
C ASP A 181 -12.92 15.42 -14.20
N ASP A 182 -12.83 15.68 -12.90
CA ASP A 182 -13.11 17.00 -12.30
C ASP A 182 -11.93 17.97 -12.57
N ARG A 183 -11.77 18.38 -13.84
CA ARG A 183 -10.73 19.30 -14.32
C ARG A 183 -11.30 20.35 -15.27
N ASP A 184 -10.54 21.41 -15.49
CA ASP A 184 -10.84 22.47 -16.46
C ASP A 184 -12.22 23.11 -16.23
N GLU A 185 -13.22 22.77 -17.06
CA GLU A 185 -14.59 23.27 -16.95
C GLU A 185 -15.40 22.59 -15.83
N LYS A 186 -15.01 21.37 -15.44
CA LYS A 186 -15.58 20.61 -14.32
C LYS A 186 -14.79 20.78 -13.02
N ASP A 187 -13.91 21.77 -12.96
CA ASP A 187 -13.20 22.09 -11.71
C ASP A 187 -14.22 22.41 -10.59
N PRO A 188 -14.09 21.82 -9.39
CA PRO A 188 -15.02 22.04 -8.29
C PRO A 188 -15.21 23.50 -7.85
N PHE A 189 -14.27 24.38 -8.16
CA PHE A 189 -14.33 25.82 -7.89
C PHE A 189 -14.88 26.65 -9.06
N ARG A 190 -14.89 26.11 -10.29
CA ARG A 190 -15.36 26.81 -11.51
C ARG A 190 -16.70 26.31 -12.05
N VAL A 191 -17.08 25.10 -11.70
CA VAL A 191 -18.31 24.47 -12.20
C VAL A 191 -19.53 25.31 -11.83
N THR A 192 -20.43 25.52 -12.78
CA THR A 192 -21.70 26.21 -12.54
C THR A 192 -22.87 25.32 -12.93
N LYS A 193 -24.02 25.52 -12.26
CA LYS A 193 -25.20 24.69 -12.45
C LYS A 193 -25.81 24.85 -13.85
N GLU A 194 -25.59 26.00 -14.50
CA GLU A 194 -26.07 26.26 -15.86
C GLU A 194 -25.33 25.43 -16.91
N LYS A 195 -24.03 25.19 -16.70
CA LYS A 195 -23.20 24.43 -17.65
C LYS A 195 -23.29 22.92 -17.45
N PHE A 196 -23.39 22.46 -16.20
CA PHE A 196 -23.39 21.04 -15.85
C PHE A 196 -24.48 20.69 -14.82
N PRO A 197 -25.77 20.80 -15.17
CA PRO A 197 -26.87 20.63 -14.21
C PRO A 197 -26.91 19.25 -13.54
N ASP A 198 -26.58 18.18 -14.30
CA ASP A 198 -26.65 16.80 -13.81
C ASP A 198 -25.45 16.41 -12.93
N ASP A 199 -24.27 16.99 -13.20
CA ASP A 199 -23.01 16.68 -12.50
C ASP A 199 -22.73 17.63 -11.33
N TYR A 200 -23.28 18.85 -11.34
CA TYR A 200 -22.95 19.92 -10.38
C TYR A 200 -23.06 19.47 -8.93
N ASP A 201 -24.21 18.88 -8.55
CA ASP A 201 -24.45 18.47 -7.16
C ASP A 201 -23.48 17.35 -6.74
N GLN A 202 -23.09 16.47 -7.65
CA GLN A 202 -22.13 15.40 -7.37
C GLN A 202 -20.71 15.93 -7.21
N ILE A 203 -20.29 16.87 -8.07
CA ILE A 203 -18.98 17.54 -7.99
C ILE A 203 -18.87 18.33 -6.68
N GLN A 204 -19.90 19.09 -6.30
CA GLN A 204 -19.89 19.84 -5.04
C GLN A 204 -19.90 18.91 -3.82
N LYS A 205 -20.64 17.80 -3.87
CA LYS A 205 -20.58 16.78 -2.82
C LYS A 205 -19.16 16.24 -2.65
N ARG A 206 -18.48 15.86 -3.73
CA ARG A 206 -17.08 15.39 -3.71
C ARG A 206 -16.12 16.47 -3.19
N ARG A 207 -16.32 17.74 -3.55
CA ARG A 207 -15.55 18.87 -3.00
C ARG A 207 -15.66 18.92 -1.47
N TRP A 208 -16.88 18.91 -0.94
CA TRP A 208 -17.12 19.02 0.50
C TRP A 208 -16.60 17.82 1.29
N GLU A 209 -16.52 16.64 0.68
CA GLU A 209 -15.94 15.44 1.29
C GLU A 209 -14.47 15.60 1.71
N THR A 210 -13.72 16.50 1.07
CA THR A 210 -12.28 16.70 1.34
C THR A 210 -11.87 18.17 1.51
N SER A 211 -12.82 19.09 1.43
CA SER A 211 -12.60 20.51 1.69
C SER A 211 -12.10 20.73 3.13
N ALA A 212 -11.00 21.49 3.23
CA ALA A 212 -10.33 21.87 4.46
C ALA A 212 -9.93 23.34 4.39
N LEU A 213 -9.83 24.00 5.55
CA LEU A 213 -9.33 25.36 5.67
C LEU A 213 -7.93 25.36 6.26
N THR A 214 -7.01 26.06 5.61
CA THR A 214 -5.67 26.37 6.15
C THR A 214 -5.77 27.32 7.35
N ARG A 215 -4.66 27.50 8.07
CA ARG A 215 -4.56 28.40 9.23
C ARG A 215 -4.91 29.85 8.89
N ASP A 216 -4.67 30.27 7.65
CA ASP A 216 -5.01 31.59 7.11
C ASP A 216 -6.38 31.66 6.43
N GLY A 217 -7.23 30.64 6.61
CA GLY A 217 -8.62 30.66 6.19
C GLY A 217 -8.84 30.36 4.70
N ILE A 218 -7.84 29.80 4.02
CA ILE A 218 -7.91 29.49 2.58
C ILE A 218 -8.38 28.05 2.42
N GLU A 219 -9.41 27.87 1.59
CA GLU A 219 -9.94 26.57 1.26
C GLU A 219 -8.99 25.78 0.36
N VAL A 220 -8.78 24.52 0.75
CA VAL A 220 -7.95 23.55 0.05
C VAL A 220 -8.74 22.25 -0.05
N VAL A 221 -8.83 21.72 -1.26
CA VAL A 221 -9.55 20.48 -1.55
C VAL A 221 -8.55 19.46 -2.06
N ALA A 222 -8.60 18.22 -1.58
CA ALA A 222 -7.64 17.21 -2.00
C ALA A 222 -8.32 15.91 -2.45
N ALA A 223 -7.81 15.33 -3.53
CA ALA A 223 -8.15 13.97 -3.92
C ALA A 223 -7.29 13.00 -3.12
N LEU A 224 -7.91 12.23 -2.22
CA LEU A 224 -7.23 11.24 -1.37
C LEU A 224 -7.53 9.84 -1.88
N ALA A 225 -6.49 9.03 -2.03
CA ALA A 225 -6.60 7.61 -2.35
C ALA A 225 -6.18 6.78 -1.14
N VAL A 226 -7.09 5.99 -0.60
CA VAL A 226 -6.85 5.12 0.56
C VAL A 226 -6.85 3.67 0.09
N ASN A 227 -5.72 3.00 0.29
CA ASN A 227 -5.55 1.58 0.04
C ASN A 227 -5.74 0.83 1.37
N PHE A 228 -6.64 -0.13 1.40
CA PHE A 228 -6.96 -0.90 2.60
C PHE A 228 -7.42 -2.32 2.25
N ARG A 229 -7.44 -3.18 3.26
CA ARG A 229 -7.92 -4.56 3.15
C ARG A 229 -8.45 -5.03 4.50
N ILE A 230 -9.12 -6.19 4.53
CA ILE A 230 -9.42 -6.87 5.79
C ILE A 230 -8.09 -7.30 6.43
N ALA A 231 -7.95 -7.08 7.74
CA ALA A 231 -6.72 -7.38 8.46
C ALA A 231 -6.48 -8.90 8.52
N ALA A 232 -5.49 -9.38 7.76
CA ALA A 232 -5.06 -10.77 7.75
C ALA A 232 -3.58 -10.88 7.32
N LYS A 233 -2.94 -12.00 7.67
CA LYS A 233 -1.59 -12.34 7.17
C LYS A 233 -1.73 -13.11 5.85
N GLU A 234 -0.82 -12.87 4.91
CA GLU A 234 -0.80 -13.65 3.66
C GLU A 234 -0.59 -15.14 3.96
N GLY A 235 -1.36 -16.01 3.29
CA GLY A 235 -1.39 -17.44 3.56
C GLY A 235 -2.29 -17.86 4.73
N GLU A 236 -2.75 -16.93 5.58
CA GLU A 236 -3.68 -17.22 6.67
C GLU A 236 -5.01 -17.73 6.10
N GLY A 237 -5.58 -18.76 6.72
CA GLY A 237 -6.86 -19.34 6.28
C GLY A 237 -6.81 -20.00 4.89
N ASN A 238 -5.65 -20.50 4.46
CA ASN A 238 -5.43 -21.11 3.13
C ASN A 238 -5.76 -20.16 1.95
N SER A 239 -5.68 -18.86 2.18
CA SER A 239 -5.87 -17.83 1.16
C SER A 239 -4.54 -17.22 0.76
N ARG A 240 -4.32 -17.00 -0.55
CA ARG A 240 -3.19 -16.18 -1.02
C ARG A 240 -3.28 -14.72 -0.54
N PHE A 241 -4.48 -14.24 -0.23
CA PHE A 241 -4.73 -12.87 0.24
C PHE A 241 -4.78 -12.75 1.77
N GLY A 242 -4.85 -13.89 2.47
CA GLY A 242 -5.05 -13.96 3.90
C GLY A 242 -6.52 -13.89 4.29
N PHE A 243 -6.92 -14.80 5.18
CA PHE A 243 -8.26 -14.83 5.76
C PHE A 243 -8.16 -15.00 7.28
N ASN A 244 -8.56 -13.95 8.01
CA ASN A 244 -8.76 -14.01 9.46
C ASN A 244 -10.26 -13.95 9.76
N ARG A 245 -10.80 -15.02 10.34
CA ARG A 245 -12.24 -15.20 10.58
C ARG A 245 -12.85 -14.07 11.42
N GLU A 246 -12.16 -13.66 12.50
CA GLU A 246 -12.68 -12.63 13.40
C GLU A 246 -12.69 -11.25 12.74
N ASN A 247 -11.62 -10.89 12.03
CA ASN A 247 -11.54 -9.59 11.37
C ASN A 247 -12.53 -9.50 10.20
N ALA A 248 -12.69 -10.57 9.41
CA ALA A 248 -13.69 -10.62 8.35
C ALA A 248 -15.12 -10.49 8.90
N GLU A 249 -15.43 -11.15 10.03
CA GLU A 249 -16.72 -11.04 10.70
C GLU A 249 -17.01 -9.59 11.11
N ARG A 250 -16.05 -8.95 11.81
CA ARG A 250 -16.20 -7.57 12.28
C ARG A 250 -16.36 -6.59 11.11
N ALA A 251 -15.56 -6.75 10.06
CA ALA A 251 -15.58 -5.89 8.88
C ALA A 251 -16.91 -5.97 8.12
N ILE A 252 -17.40 -7.17 7.86
CA ILE A 252 -18.67 -7.41 7.16
C ILE A 252 -19.84 -6.95 8.03
N ARG A 253 -19.85 -7.31 9.32
CA ARG A 253 -20.94 -6.95 10.24
C ARG A 253 -21.08 -5.45 10.43
N ASP A 254 -19.98 -4.73 10.69
CA ASP A 254 -20.01 -3.27 10.87
C ASP A 254 -20.57 -2.60 9.62
N SER A 255 -20.12 -3.04 8.45
CA SER A 255 -20.56 -2.47 7.18
C SER A 255 -22.05 -2.76 6.89
N ILE A 256 -22.55 -3.97 7.18
CA ILE A 256 -24.00 -4.28 7.11
C ILE A 256 -24.79 -3.39 8.07
N THR A 257 -24.33 -3.20 9.31
CA THR A 257 -25.02 -2.33 10.28
C THR A 257 -25.06 -0.85 9.86
N ARG A 258 -24.15 -0.43 8.99
CA ARG A 258 -24.14 0.92 8.38
C ARG A 258 -24.99 1.02 7.11
N GLY A 259 -25.70 -0.04 6.73
CA GLY A 259 -26.59 -0.05 5.57
C GLY A 259 -25.88 -0.30 4.24
N ALA A 260 -24.71 -0.97 4.24
CA ALA A 260 -24.07 -1.39 3.00
C ALA A 260 -25.00 -2.29 2.17
N ASN A 261 -24.95 -2.14 0.85
CA ASN A 261 -25.68 -3.01 -0.06
C ASN A 261 -25.07 -4.43 -0.02
N THR A 262 -25.90 -5.44 0.26
CA THR A 262 -25.49 -6.85 0.35
C THR A 262 -25.43 -7.55 -1.01
N ASP A 263 -25.92 -6.92 -2.08
CA ASP A 263 -25.84 -7.46 -3.45
C ASP A 263 -24.40 -7.43 -4.01
N TRP A 264 -23.57 -6.57 -3.43
CA TRP A 264 -22.16 -6.40 -3.77
C TRP A 264 -21.30 -6.75 -2.56
N PRO A 265 -20.02 -7.12 -2.76
CA PRO A 265 -19.11 -7.26 -1.65
C PRO A 265 -19.11 -6.00 -0.81
N VAL A 266 -19.21 -6.21 0.49
CA VAL A 266 -19.44 -5.19 1.47
C VAL A 266 -18.12 -4.48 1.75
N TRP A 267 -18.06 -3.20 1.40
CA TRP A 267 -16.88 -2.35 1.58
C TRP A 267 -17.18 -1.26 2.62
N SER A 268 -16.18 -0.90 3.42
CA SER A 268 -16.32 0.20 4.38
C SER A 268 -15.81 1.50 3.77
N GLU A 269 -16.65 2.54 3.79
CA GLU A 269 -16.22 3.92 3.46
C GLU A 269 -15.41 4.58 4.59
N LEU A 270 -15.34 3.92 5.74
CA LEU A 270 -14.77 4.49 6.96
C LEU A 270 -13.28 4.86 6.83
N PRO A 271 -12.39 4.03 6.24
CA PRO A 271 -10.98 4.39 6.10
C PRO A 271 -10.79 5.69 5.32
N ALA A 272 -11.56 5.89 4.25
CA ALA A 272 -11.51 7.10 3.44
C ALA A 272 -12.04 8.32 4.20
N ARG A 273 -13.20 8.20 4.87
CA ARG A 273 -13.74 9.29 5.69
C ARG A 273 -12.79 9.70 6.82
N MET A 274 -12.17 8.74 7.50
CA MET A 274 -11.14 9.01 8.51
C MET A 274 -9.92 9.73 7.93
N ALA A 275 -9.46 9.34 6.73
CA ALA A 275 -8.37 10.04 6.05
C ALA A 275 -8.76 11.50 5.74
N ALA A 276 -10.00 11.76 5.33
CA ALA A 276 -10.51 13.11 5.11
C ALA A 276 -10.54 13.95 6.39
N ASP A 277 -10.97 13.36 7.50
CA ASP A 277 -11.02 14.05 8.78
C ASP A 277 -9.62 14.39 9.30
N ILE A 278 -8.67 13.44 9.18
CA ILE A 278 -7.26 13.69 9.51
C ILE A 278 -6.68 14.77 8.60
N TRP A 279 -6.99 14.73 7.30
CA TRP A 279 -6.60 15.77 6.34
C TRP A 279 -7.06 17.16 6.79
N ARG A 280 -8.36 17.33 7.09
CA ARG A 280 -8.91 18.60 7.60
C ARG A 280 -8.23 19.05 8.89
N GLU A 281 -7.97 18.11 9.79
CA GLU A 281 -7.36 18.38 11.08
C GLU A 281 -5.91 18.90 10.95
N TYR A 282 -5.14 18.40 9.98
CA TYR A 282 -3.77 18.84 9.79
C TYR A 282 -3.64 20.05 8.87
N VAL A 283 -4.46 20.18 7.82
CA VAL A 283 -4.42 21.36 6.94
C VAL A 283 -4.58 22.66 7.72
N ARG A 284 -5.46 22.70 8.73
CA ARG A 284 -5.68 23.89 9.58
C ARG A 284 -4.45 24.32 10.39
N LYS A 285 -3.44 23.45 10.54
CA LYS A 285 -2.20 23.76 11.27
C LYS A 285 -1.18 24.50 10.41
N PHE A 286 -1.34 24.46 9.08
CA PHE A 286 -0.43 25.08 8.12
C PHE A 286 -1.08 26.27 7.43
N ARG A 287 -0.28 27.30 7.15
CA ARG A 287 -0.68 28.33 6.19
C ARG A 287 -0.51 27.84 4.76
N GLN A 288 -1.16 28.50 3.82
CA GLN A 288 -1.07 28.15 2.40
C GLN A 288 0.38 28.10 1.86
N ASP A 289 1.22 29.08 2.22
CA ASP A 289 2.63 29.12 1.82
C ASP A 289 3.44 27.96 2.41
N GLU A 290 3.16 27.61 3.67
CA GLU A 290 3.79 26.50 4.39
C GLU A 290 3.45 25.12 3.78
N LEU A 291 2.37 24.99 3.01
CA LEU A 291 2.01 23.75 2.33
C LEU A 291 3.03 23.34 1.25
N PHE A 292 3.65 24.32 0.59
CA PHE A 292 4.54 24.12 -0.56
C PHE A 292 5.99 24.51 -0.29
N ALA A 293 6.24 25.44 0.64
CA ALA A 293 7.58 25.89 0.97
C ALA A 293 8.17 25.10 2.13
N ILE A 294 9.47 24.79 2.02
CA ILE A 294 10.27 24.33 3.16
C ILE A 294 10.69 25.59 3.94
N LEU A 295 10.12 25.78 5.13
CA LEU A 295 10.52 26.86 6.02
C LEU A 295 11.88 26.58 6.68
N GLU A 296 12.58 27.64 7.10
CA GLU A 296 13.83 27.52 7.85
C GLU A 296 13.65 26.62 9.09
N GLY A 297 14.52 25.61 9.21
CA GLY A 297 14.47 24.61 10.29
C GLY A 297 13.49 23.46 10.04
N ARG A 298 12.90 23.33 8.85
CA ARG A 298 12.14 22.14 8.41
C ARG A 298 12.88 21.41 7.28
N THR A 299 12.69 20.10 7.21
CA THR A 299 13.21 19.25 6.12
C THR A 299 12.14 18.93 5.07
N GLU A 300 10.87 19.17 5.40
CA GLU A 300 9.71 18.75 4.61
C GLU A 300 8.71 19.90 4.47
N THR A 301 7.93 19.86 3.38
CA THR A 301 6.81 20.80 3.17
C THR A 301 5.60 20.42 4.03
N GLY A 302 4.68 21.36 4.26
CA GLY A 302 3.44 21.08 4.99
C GLY A 302 2.64 19.92 4.39
N LEU A 303 2.55 19.82 3.05
CA LEU A 303 1.88 18.70 2.39
C LEU A 303 2.55 17.35 2.64
N GLN A 304 3.89 17.30 2.67
CA GLN A 304 4.62 16.08 2.98
C GLN A 304 4.37 15.64 4.43
N VAL A 305 4.39 16.58 5.37
CA VAL A 305 4.06 16.31 6.78
C VAL A 305 2.63 15.81 6.91
N ILE A 306 1.65 16.47 6.26
CA ILE A 306 0.24 16.02 6.27
C ILE A 306 0.11 14.60 5.70
N ALA A 307 0.74 14.32 4.56
CA ALA A 307 0.75 13.00 3.93
C ALA A 307 1.31 11.92 4.87
N ALA A 308 2.44 12.20 5.50
CA ALA A 308 3.09 11.33 6.45
C ALA A 308 2.20 11.08 7.68
N MET A 309 1.57 12.13 8.22
CA MET A 309 0.71 12.03 9.40
C MET A 309 -0.59 11.28 9.15
N ILE A 310 -1.23 11.45 7.98
CA ILE A 310 -2.39 10.65 7.60
C ILE A 310 -2.01 9.17 7.56
N ASN A 311 -0.87 8.84 6.93
CA ASN A 311 -0.38 7.46 6.89
C ASN A 311 -0.05 6.92 8.28
N LYS A 312 0.70 7.66 9.10
CA LYS A 312 1.07 7.25 10.45
C LYS A 312 -0.19 7.00 11.30
N ARG A 313 -1.16 7.92 11.31
CA ARG A 313 -2.39 7.77 12.11
C ARG A 313 -3.24 6.59 11.69
N LEU A 314 -3.33 6.27 10.40
CA LEU A 314 -4.14 5.13 9.96
C LEU A 314 -3.42 3.78 10.08
N LYS A 315 -2.09 3.77 10.25
CA LYS A 315 -1.27 2.55 10.23
C LYS A 315 -0.60 2.20 11.55
N GLN A 316 -0.47 3.14 12.48
CA GLN A 316 0.28 2.97 13.72
C GLN A 316 -0.60 3.25 14.93
N SER A 317 -0.38 2.49 16.01
CA SER A 317 -1.11 2.66 17.28
C SER A 317 -0.78 3.96 18.01
N GLU A 318 0.41 4.50 17.79
CA GLU A 318 0.88 5.74 18.37
C GLU A 318 1.55 6.59 17.30
N VAL A 319 1.33 7.89 17.34
CA VAL A 319 1.88 8.86 16.39
C VAL A 319 2.47 10.04 17.13
N GLU A 320 3.46 10.70 16.52
CA GLU A 320 3.99 11.96 17.03
C GLU A 320 2.90 13.04 17.12
N LYS A 321 2.88 13.76 18.23
CA LYS A 321 1.97 14.89 18.44
C LYS A 321 2.51 16.11 17.72
N LEU A 322 1.66 16.77 16.93
CA LEU A 322 2.00 18.05 16.32
C LEU A 322 1.31 19.21 17.07
N ASP A 323 2.05 20.31 17.24
CA ASP A 323 1.52 21.57 17.76
C ASP A 323 0.54 22.23 16.76
N ASP A 324 -0.02 23.38 17.13
CA ASP A 324 -0.98 24.12 16.28
C ASP A 324 -0.35 24.72 15.02
N PHE A 325 0.98 24.66 14.91
CA PHE A 325 1.75 25.12 13.76
C PHE A 325 2.31 23.96 12.94
N GLY A 326 1.89 22.72 13.23
CA GLY A 326 2.31 21.52 12.52
C GLY A 326 3.76 21.12 12.79
N ARG A 327 4.35 21.56 13.91
CA ARG A 327 5.69 21.16 14.35
C ARG A 327 5.58 20.01 15.35
N PRO A 328 6.53 19.06 15.34
CA PRO A 328 6.51 17.97 16.30
C PRO A 328 6.72 18.51 17.73
N VAL A 329 5.90 18.03 18.66
CA VAL A 329 6.01 18.32 20.08
C VAL A 329 7.04 17.37 20.69
N ILE A 330 8.03 17.94 21.36
CA ILE A 330 9.08 17.21 22.04
C ILE A 330 8.59 16.88 23.46
N LYS A 331 9.02 15.74 24.00
CA LYS A 331 8.76 15.33 25.38
C LYS A 331 9.24 16.39 26.39
N SER A 332 8.82 16.24 27.64
CA SER A 332 9.31 17.09 28.73
C SER A 332 10.84 17.07 28.83
N GLU A 333 11.41 18.14 29.37
CA GLU A 333 12.87 18.30 29.47
C GLU A 333 13.52 17.17 30.27
N GLU A 334 12.87 16.72 31.35
CA GLU A 334 13.31 15.59 32.17
C GLU A 334 13.39 14.29 31.37
N GLN A 335 12.33 13.96 30.63
CA GLN A 335 12.29 12.78 29.77
C GLN A 335 13.33 12.85 28.65
N CYS A 336 13.51 14.01 28.04
CA CYS A 336 14.54 14.20 27.02
C CYS A 336 15.95 14.04 27.59
N ARG A 337 16.20 14.53 28.81
CA ARG A 337 17.47 14.35 29.51
C ARG A 337 17.72 12.88 29.82
N GLU A 338 16.70 12.13 30.22
CA GLU A 338 16.81 10.68 30.42
C GLU A 338 17.18 9.94 29.13
N ILE A 339 16.49 10.24 28.02
CA ILE A 339 16.78 9.67 26.69
C ILE A 339 18.22 10.01 26.26
N PHE A 340 18.61 11.28 26.41
CA PHE A 340 19.96 11.74 26.07
C PHE A 340 21.04 10.99 26.86
N ASN A 341 20.86 10.90 28.17
CA ASN A 341 21.79 10.17 29.04
C ASN A 341 21.83 8.68 28.71
N LYS A 342 20.68 8.07 28.39
CA LYS A 342 20.60 6.67 27.94
C LYS A 342 21.38 6.45 26.65
N HIS A 343 21.13 7.27 25.62
CA HIS A 343 21.83 7.17 24.33
C HIS A 343 23.35 7.35 24.48
N ARG A 344 23.78 8.25 25.37
CA ARG A 344 25.20 8.46 25.66
C ARG A 344 25.84 7.25 26.35
N ARG A 345 25.14 6.61 27.30
CA ARG A 345 25.60 5.34 27.93
C ARG A 345 25.68 4.19 26.93
N GLU A 346 24.73 4.14 25.99
CA GLU A 346 24.70 3.16 24.90
C GLU A 346 25.68 3.50 23.75
N ASN A 347 26.41 4.61 23.86
CA ASN A 347 27.37 5.10 22.86
C ASN A 347 26.75 5.31 21.46
N ARG A 348 25.45 5.62 21.37
CA ARG A 348 24.73 5.85 20.10
C ARG A 348 25.18 7.11 19.34
N TYR A 349 25.87 8.02 20.04
CA TYR A 349 26.38 9.28 19.51
C TYR A 349 27.87 9.28 19.17
N ALA A 350 28.55 8.12 19.22
CA ALA A 350 30.00 8.04 19.05
C ALA A 350 30.52 8.70 17.75
N ASP A 351 29.76 8.58 16.67
CA ASP A 351 30.09 9.12 15.34
C ASP A 351 29.86 10.63 15.20
N ILE A 352 29.07 11.23 16.09
CA ILE A 352 28.72 12.67 16.08
C ILE A 352 29.17 13.41 17.34
N GLU A 353 29.84 12.75 18.28
CA GLU A 353 30.21 13.30 19.59
C GLU A 353 31.10 14.55 19.46
N ALA A 354 31.99 14.59 18.46
CA ALA A 354 32.87 15.74 18.21
C ALA A 354 32.08 17.02 17.91
N ASP A 355 31.02 16.90 17.12
CA ASP A 355 30.13 18.00 16.72
C ASP A 355 29.08 18.31 17.81
N LEU A 356 28.73 17.30 18.61
CA LEU A 356 27.73 17.40 19.66
C LEU A 356 28.24 18.11 20.93
N ARG A 357 29.52 17.92 21.28
CA ARG A 357 30.14 18.56 22.46
C ARG A 357 29.95 20.08 22.53
N PRO A 358 30.27 20.87 21.48
CA PRO A 358 30.08 22.31 21.54
C PRO A 358 28.60 22.70 21.66
N LEU A 359 27.68 21.94 21.05
CA LEU A 359 26.24 22.16 21.18
C LEU A 359 25.77 21.93 22.63
N ALA A 360 26.18 20.82 23.24
CA ALA A 360 25.80 20.44 24.60
C ALA A 360 26.45 21.32 25.68
N ALA A 361 27.60 21.94 25.38
CA ALA A 361 28.28 22.88 26.28
C ALA A 361 27.74 24.31 26.20
N SER A 362 26.87 24.61 25.23
CA SER A 362 26.22 25.91 25.11
C SER A 362 25.28 26.18 26.29
N GLU A 363 25.35 27.38 26.88
CA GLU A 363 24.42 27.84 27.92
C GLU A 363 22.96 27.87 27.45
N GLN A 364 22.74 27.90 26.12
CA GLN A 364 21.40 27.92 25.50
C GLN A 364 20.96 26.54 25.00
N PHE A 365 21.60 25.45 25.45
CA PHE A 365 21.26 24.11 25.01
C PHE A 365 19.78 23.81 25.23
N SER A 366 19.07 23.50 24.15
CA SER A 366 17.69 23.02 24.19
C SER A 366 17.56 21.66 23.51
N PHE A 367 16.70 20.80 24.04
CA PHE A 367 16.41 19.52 23.39
C PHE A 367 15.77 19.67 22.01
N ARG A 368 15.22 20.85 21.69
CA ARG A 368 14.78 21.19 20.33
C ARG A 368 15.95 21.35 19.36
N GLN A 369 17.03 22.00 19.77
CA GLN A 369 18.26 22.05 18.99
C GLN A 369 18.91 20.67 18.87
N MET A 370 18.90 19.87 19.93
CA MET A 370 19.35 18.47 19.86
C MET A 370 18.55 17.68 18.83
N TYR A 371 17.23 17.76 18.85
CA TYR A 371 16.38 17.09 17.88
C TYR A 371 16.70 17.52 16.44
N ALA A 372 16.82 18.83 16.19
CA ALA A 372 17.20 19.35 14.87
C ALA A 372 18.60 18.88 14.43
N PHE A 373 19.57 18.90 15.34
CA PHE A 373 20.93 18.41 15.10
C PHE A 373 20.95 16.92 14.71
N LEU A 374 20.15 16.08 15.39
CA LEU A 374 20.04 14.67 15.04
C LEU A 374 19.42 14.47 13.64
N LEU A 375 18.44 15.28 13.25
CA LEU A 375 17.89 15.24 11.90
C LEU A 375 18.92 15.65 10.83
N GLU A 376 19.69 16.72 11.08
CA GLU A 376 20.75 17.19 10.17
C GLU A 376 21.84 16.13 9.96
N ARG A 377 22.10 15.29 10.97
CA ARG A 377 23.05 14.17 10.89
C ARG A 377 22.42 12.84 10.48
N ASN A 378 21.18 12.87 9.95
CA ASN A 378 20.45 11.70 9.47
C ASN A 378 20.21 10.60 10.54
N LYS A 379 20.13 10.98 11.83
CA LYS A 379 19.85 10.10 12.97
C LYS A 379 18.35 10.07 13.30
N ILE A 380 17.54 9.75 12.29
CA ILE A 380 16.06 9.88 12.36
C ILE A 380 15.45 9.01 13.47
N ALA A 381 15.94 7.77 13.64
CA ALA A 381 15.44 6.85 14.67
C ALA A 381 15.70 7.38 16.09
N ASP A 382 16.89 7.92 16.34
CA ASP A 382 17.25 8.50 17.64
C ASP A 382 16.45 9.78 17.91
N ALA A 383 16.26 10.62 16.89
CA ALA A 383 15.46 11.84 16.98
C ALA A 383 13.99 11.55 17.31
N ALA A 384 13.42 10.48 16.74
CA ALA A 384 12.04 10.08 16.98
C ALA A 384 11.75 9.68 18.45
N GLU A 385 12.76 9.27 19.22
CA GLU A 385 12.59 8.94 20.64
C GLU A 385 12.27 10.17 21.51
N TYR A 386 12.69 11.37 21.08
CA TYR A 386 12.43 12.65 21.77
C TYR A 386 11.01 13.17 21.56
N LEU A 387 10.25 12.63 20.60
CA LEU A 387 8.92 13.13 20.27
C LEU A 387 7.85 12.64 21.24
N GLU A 388 6.93 13.51 21.62
CA GLU A 388 5.72 13.15 22.36
C GLU A 388 4.82 12.32 21.44
N LYS A 389 4.42 11.12 21.88
CA LYS A 389 3.55 10.22 21.13
C LYS A 389 2.16 10.19 21.75
N VAL A 390 1.14 10.19 20.89
CA VAL A 390 -0.28 10.12 21.26
C VAL A 390 -0.90 8.90 20.59
N PRO A 391 -1.80 8.16 21.27
CA PRO A 391 -2.48 7.02 20.67
C PRO A 391 -3.34 7.46 19.48
N SER A 392 -3.26 6.73 18.38
CA SER A 392 -4.09 6.96 17.21
C SER A 392 -5.47 6.34 17.39
N ARG A 393 -6.49 7.19 17.52
CA ARG A 393 -7.88 6.77 17.63
C ARG A 393 -8.35 6.06 16.35
N GLU A 394 -7.91 6.54 15.19
CA GLU A 394 -8.36 6.02 13.89
C GLU A 394 -7.81 4.62 13.65
N TYR A 395 -6.52 4.40 13.90
CA TYR A 395 -5.91 3.06 13.83
C TYR A 395 -6.62 2.06 14.76
N LYS A 396 -6.86 2.47 16.02
CA LYS A 396 -7.56 1.62 17.00
C LYS A 396 -8.95 1.24 16.51
N THR A 397 -9.72 2.22 16.04
CA THR A 397 -11.09 2.00 15.55
C THR A 397 -11.11 1.07 14.34
N LEU A 398 -10.21 1.28 13.37
CA LEU A 398 -10.10 0.43 12.18
C LEU A 398 -9.69 -1.01 12.53
N THR A 399 -8.73 -1.16 13.45
CA THR A 399 -8.29 -2.47 13.94
C THR A 399 -9.41 -3.19 14.69
N GLU A 400 -10.16 -2.49 15.54
CA GLU A 400 -11.33 -3.05 16.23
C GLU A 400 -12.40 -3.53 15.24
N MET A 401 -12.54 -2.86 14.10
CA MET A 401 -13.46 -3.24 13.02
C MET A 401 -12.89 -4.28 12.05
N GLY A 402 -11.65 -4.73 12.24
CA GLY A 402 -11.03 -5.74 11.37
C GLY A 402 -10.47 -5.20 10.06
N TRP A 403 -10.29 -3.89 9.92
CA TRP A 403 -9.69 -3.25 8.75
C TRP A 403 -8.21 -2.95 8.95
N GLN A 404 -7.43 -3.06 7.87
CA GLN A 404 -6.03 -2.66 7.82
C GLN A 404 -5.81 -1.71 6.65
N VAL A 405 -5.39 -0.48 6.95
CA VAL A 405 -4.95 0.48 5.92
C VAL A 405 -3.51 0.15 5.53
N THR A 406 -3.25 0.01 4.24
CA THR A 406 -1.91 -0.28 3.71
C THR A 406 -1.18 0.99 3.31
N GLY A 407 -1.90 1.99 2.80
CA GLY A 407 -1.34 3.31 2.49
C GLY A 407 -2.40 4.33 2.13
N VAL A 408 -2.01 5.61 2.26
CA VAL A 408 -2.80 6.74 1.79
C VAL A 408 -1.95 7.61 0.88
N GLY A 409 -2.48 7.95 -0.29
CA GLY A 409 -1.85 8.85 -1.25
C GLY A 409 -2.66 10.11 -1.45
N LEU A 410 -1.99 11.26 -1.50
CA LEU A 410 -2.55 12.50 -2.00
C LEU A 410 -2.34 12.54 -3.51
N LYS A 411 -3.43 12.44 -4.28
CA LYS A 411 -3.37 12.45 -5.75
C LYS A 411 -3.29 13.87 -6.30
N ARG A 412 -4.09 14.78 -5.73
CA ARG A 412 -4.23 16.15 -6.21
C ARG A 412 -4.64 17.08 -5.07
N VAL A 413 -4.18 18.32 -5.15
CA VAL A 413 -4.60 19.40 -4.26
C VAL A 413 -5.07 20.56 -5.14
N LEU A 414 -6.28 21.04 -4.89
CA LEU A 414 -6.95 22.10 -5.64
C LEU A 414 -7.20 23.30 -4.73
N PHE A 415 -7.14 24.48 -5.33
CA PHE A 415 -7.44 25.78 -4.70
C PHE A 415 -8.44 26.53 -5.55
N ALA A 416 -9.07 27.54 -4.97
CA ALA A 416 -9.82 28.52 -5.75
C ALA A 416 -8.89 29.18 -6.81
N PRO A 417 -9.37 29.45 -8.04
CA PRO A 417 -8.54 29.95 -9.13
C PRO A 417 -7.74 31.22 -8.78
N GLU A 418 -8.34 32.13 -8.03
CA GLU A 418 -7.70 33.40 -7.63
C GLU A 418 -6.51 33.16 -6.70
N ILE A 419 -6.60 32.11 -5.87
CA ILE A 419 -5.55 31.68 -4.97
C ILE A 419 -4.44 30.98 -5.75
N GLU A 420 -4.79 30.13 -6.71
CA GLU A 420 -3.83 29.45 -7.57
C GLU A 420 -3.01 30.46 -8.40
N GLU A 421 -3.66 31.44 -9.02
CA GLU A 421 -3.00 32.53 -9.73
C GLU A 421 -2.03 33.29 -8.82
N ARG A 422 -2.42 33.55 -7.56
CA ARG A 422 -1.55 34.18 -6.57
C ARG A 422 -0.34 33.31 -6.22
N ILE A 423 -0.50 31.99 -6.06
CA ILE A 423 0.62 31.06 -5.84
C ILE A 423 1.58 31.12 -7.03
N ILE A 424 1.05 31.03 -8.25
CA ILE A 424 1.85 31.04 -9.47
C ILE A 424 2.61 32.38 -9.60
N ALA A 425 1.96 33.51 -9.31
CA ALA A 425 2.60 34.82 -9.32
C ALA A 425 3.71 34.94 -8.25
N GLN A 426 3.47 34.46 -7.03
CA GLN A 426 4.49 34.44 -5.97
C GLN A 426 5.65 33.51 -6.31
N TRP A 427 5.37 32.34 -6.87
CA TRP A 427 6.38 31.38 -7.27
C TRP A 427 7.24 31.91 -8.43
N THR A 428 6.63 32.48 -9.45
CA THR A 428 7.36 33.07 -10.60
C THR A 428 8.25 34.24 -10.18
N THR A 429 7.78 35.10 -9.25
CA THR A 429 8.59 36.21 -8.72
C THR A 429 9.74 35.72 -7.83
N LEU A 430 9.50 34.76 -6.92
CA LEU A 430 10.55 34.17 -6.08
C LEU A 430 11.57 33.40 -6.91
N TRP A 431 11.13 32.60 -7.88
CA TRP A 431 12.00 31.85 -8.77
C TRP A 431 12.89 32.78 -9.59
N LYS A 432 12.32 33.83 -10.17
CA LYS A 432 13.09 34.85 -10.89
C LYS A 432 14.15 35.49 -10.00
N LYS A 433 13.79 35.90 -8.78
CA LYS A 433 14.71 36.51 -7.82
C LYS A 433 15.83 35.55 -7.40
N ASN A 434 15.50 34.28 -7.18
CA ASN A 434 16.50 33.25 -6.84
C ASN A 434 17.43 32.97 -8.02
N ALA A 435 16.90 32.85 -9.24
CA ALA A 435 17.70 32.66 -10.44
C ALA A 435 18.65 33.85 -10.70
N GLU A 436 18.19 35.09 -10.47
CA GLU A 436 19.04 36.28 -10.53
C GLU A 436 20.14 36.24 -9.46
N LYS A 437 19.80 35.91 -8.20
CA LYS A 437 20.77 35.79 -7.11
C LYS A 437 21.82 34.70 -7.37
N GLU A 438 21.40 33.54 -7.89
CA GLU A 438 22.29 32.45 -8.26
C GLU A 438 23.20 32.84 -9.42
N ARG A 439 22.66 33.50 -10.45
CA ARG A 439 23.47 34.05 -11.54
C ARG A 439 24.52 35.01 -11.01
N ASP A 440 24.15 35.94 -10.13
CA ASP A 440 25.09 36.90 -9.55
C ASP A 440 26.13 36.22 -8.64
N GLN A 441 25.76 35.12 -7.97
CA GLN A 441 26.71 34.30 -7.20
C GLN A 441 27.69 33.57 -8.12
N VAL A 442 27.20 32.98 -9.21
CA VAL A 442 28.04 32.31 -10.23
C VAL A 442 28.97 33.31 -10.90
N GLU A 443 28.50 34.52 -11.24
CA GLU A 443 29.33 35.58 -11.80
C GLU A 443 30.40 36.07 -10.82
N ARG A 444 30.08 36.20 -9.53
CA ARG A 444 31.06 36.53 -8.50
C ARG A 444 32.11 35.44 -8.35
N ASN A 445 31.70 34.17 -8.28
CA ASN A 445 32.63 33.05 -8.21
C ASN A 445 33.52 32.98 -9.46
N ARG A 446 32.94 33.23 -10.64
CA ARG A 446 33.70 33.30 -11.90
C ARG A 446 34.75 34.41 -11.86
N LYS A 447 34.39 35.62 -11.40
CA LYS A 447 35.34 36.73 -11.25
C LYS A 447 36.44 36.42 -10.23
N LEU A 448 36.11 35.75 -9.13
CA LEU A 448 37.10 35.31 -8.15
C LEU A 448 38.08 34.31 -8.77
N HIS A 449 37.59 33.30 -9.49
CA HIS A 449 38.47 32.35 -10.19
C HIS A 449 39.28 32.98 -11.31
N GLU A 450 38.73 33.97 -12.03
CA GLU A 450 39.48 34.74 -13.03
C GLU A 450 40.61 35.56 -12.35
N ALA A 451 40.37 36.13 -11.17
CA ALA A 451 41.38 36.85 -10.39
C ALA A 451 42.44 35.91 -9.79
N GLU A 452 42.03 34.80 -9.17
CA GLU A 452 42.93 33.75 -8.65
C GLU A 452 43.79 33.18 -9.77
N GLY A 453 43.19 32.89 -10.94
CA GLY A 453 43.92 32.42 -12.11
C GLY A 453 44.91 33.45 -12.64
N TYR A 454 44.58 34.75 -12.56
CA TYR A 454 45.49 35.83 -12.94
C TYR A 454 46.65 35.97 -11.94
N GLU A 455 46.39 35.94 -10.64
CA GLU A 455 47.42 35.98 -9.60
C GLU A 455 48.36 34.77 -9.66
N GLU A 456 47.82 33.57 -9.85
CA GLU A 456 48.60 32.35 -10.01
C GLU A 456 49.45 32.41 -11.29
N ALA A 457 48.89 32.90 -12.41
CA ALA A 457 49.66 33.10 -13.63
C ALA A 457 50.80 34.12 -13.45
N LEU A 458 50.58 35.20 -12.71
CA LEU A 458 51.62 36.17 -12.37
C LEU A 458 52.70 35.57 -11.46
N ARG A 459 52.29 34.78 -10.46
CA ARG A 459 53.20 34.10 -9.55
C ARG A 459 54.07 33.11 -10.30
N GLN A 460 53.47 32.27 -11.13
CA GLN A 460 54.18 31.31 -11.97
C GLN A 460 55.14 32.04 -12.93
N PHE A 461 54.71 33.14 -13.53
CA PHE A 461 55.57 33.97 -14.37
C PHE A 461 56.77 34.53 -13.59
N ALA A 462 56.56 35.05 -12.38
CA ALA A 462 57.64 35.57 -11.55
C ALA A 462 58.62 34.46 -11.12
N GLU A 463 58.12 33.29 -10.74
CA GLU A 463 58.93 32.12 -10.39
C GLU A 463 59.75 31.64 -11.61
N ASP A 464 59.15 31.56 -12.79
CA ASP A 464 59.85 31.19 -14.01
C ASP A 464 60.88 32.25 -14.45
N ALA A 465 60.60 33.55 -14.23
CA ALA A 465 61.49 34.65 -14.58
C ALA A 465 62.74 34.75 -13.68
N VAL A 466 62.62 34.35 -12.41
CA VAL A 466 63.71 34.42 -11.41
C VAL A 466 64.48 33.10 -11.30
N ARG A 467 64.04 32.03 -11.97
CA ARG A 467 64.62 30.68 -11.87
C ARG A 467 66.13 30.59 -12.09
N GLU A 468 66.72 31.45 -12.92
CA GLU A 468 68.16 31.45 -13.20
C GLU A 468 68.99 32.35 -12.26
N PHE A 469 68.35 33.06 -11.31
CA PHE A 469 69.03 33.92 -10.32
C PHE A 469 69.69 33.17 -9.15
N GLU A 470 69.69 31.83 -9.16
CA GLU A 470 70.19 31.04 -8.04
C GLU A 470 71.72 31.09 -7.75
N PRO A 471 72.66 31.53 -8.61
CA PRO A 471 74.06 31.56 -8.20
C PRO A 471 74.45 32.86 -7.48
N GLN A 472 74.96 32.73 -6.25
CA GLN A 472 75.88 33.71 -5.66
C GLN A 472 77.30 33.47 -6.21
N PRO A 473 78.11 34.53 -6.46
CA PRO A 473 77.87 35.94 -6.16
C PRO A 473 76.95 36.64 -7.17
N LEU A 474 76.27 37.69 -6.70
CA LEU A 474 75.29 38.45 -7.49
C LEU A 474 75.92 39.01 -8.78
N PRO A 475 75.35 38.70 -9.96
CA PRO A 475 75.86 39.21 -11.23
C PRO A 475 75.79 40.74 -11.32
N GLY A 476 76.66 41.35 -12.13
CA GLY A 476 76.59 42.77 -12.44
C GLY A 476 75.25 43.16 -13.05
N ARG A 477 74.86 44.44 -12.97
CA ARG A 477 73.52 44.94 -13.39
C ARG A 477 73.05 44.45 -14.77
N TYR A 478 73.97 44.33 -15.74
CA TYR A 478 73.66 43.88 -17.09
C TYR A 478 73.50 42.37 -17.20
N GLN A 479 74.26 41.59 -16.43
CA GLN A 479 74.10 40.13 -16.33
C GLN A 479 72.81 39.75 -15.62
N ALA A 480 72.44 40.46 -14.54
CA ALA A 480 71.15 40.27 -13.87
C ALA A 480 69.97 40.49 -14.84
N LEU A 481 70.00 41.58 -15.61
CA LEU A 481 69.01 41.83 -16.67
C LEU A 481 69.04 40.75 -17.77
N ALA A 482 70.23 40.30 -18.17
CA ALA A 482 70.37 39.24 -19.17
C ALA A 482 69.72 37.93 -18.68
N PHE A 483 69.90 37.54 -17.41
CA PHE A 483 69.26 36.35 -16.83
C PHE A 483 67.74 36.47 -16.74
N LEU A 484 67.19 37.64 -16.34
CA LEU A 484 65.74 37.87 -16.35
C LEU A 484 65.17 37.70 -17.76
N VAL A 485 65.80 38.33 -18.76
CA VAL A 485 65.34 38.27 -20.15
C VAL A 485 65.49 36.86 -20.71
N HIS A 486 66.58 36.15 -20.37
CA HIS A 486 66.79 34.77 -20.78
C HIS A 486 65.74 33.82 -20.20
N SER A 487 65.51 33.90 -18.88
CA SER A 487 64.52 33.10 -18.17
C SER A 487 63.11 33.34 -18.72
N THR A 488 62.75 34.60 -18.97
CA THR A 488 61.48 34.99 -19.58
C THR A 488 61.33 34.42 -20.99
N LEU A 489 62.37 34.53 -21.82
CA LEU A 489 62.37 34.00 -23.18
C LEU A 489 62.30 32.47 -23.22
N SER A 490 63.02 31.79 -22.32
CA SER A 490 62.99 30.34 -22.13
C SER A 490 61.63 29.87 -21.59
N GLY A 491 60.98 30.64 -20.71
CA GLY A 491 59.61 30.41 -20.25
C GLY A 491 58.60 30.50 -21.40
N LEU A 492 58.67 31.57 -22.20
CA LEU A 492 57.79 31.77 -23.37
C LEU A 492 57.97 30.68 -24.43
N ARG A 493 59.19 30.17 -24.65
CA ARG A 493 59.44 29.04 -25.56
C ARG A 493 58.87 27.72 -25.06
N ARG A 494 58.87 27.51 -23.74
CA ARG A 494 58.30 26.29 -23.12
C ARG A 494 56.78 26.28 -23.16
N ASN A 495 56.13 27.45 -23.08
CA ASN A 495 54.68 27.56 -23.16
C ASN A 495 54.20 27.67 -24.63
N THR A 496 53.82 26.53 -25.21
CA THR A 496 53.38 26.42 -26.63
C THR A 496 52.14 27.28 -26.96
N ALA A 497 51.30 27.61 -25.97
CA ALA A 497 50.13 28.45 -26.15
C ALA A 497 50.51 29.94 -26.28
N LEU A 498 51.47 30.41 -25.46
CA LEU A 498 51.99 31.78 -25.53
C LEU A 498 52.87 32.00 -26.76
N LEU A 499 53.69 31.01 -27.13
CA LEU A 499 54.59 31.07 -28.29
C LEU A 499 53.88 31.48 -29.59
N LYS A 500 52.65 31.00 -29.80
CA LYS A 500 51.85 31.36 -30.99
C LYS A 500 51.37 32.81 -30.97
N ARG A 501 51.16 33.38 -29.78
CA ARG A 501 50.61 34.73 -29.58
C ARG A 501 51.69 35.80 -29.47
N THR A 502 52.88 35.46 -28.99
CA THR A 502 53.94 36.43 -28.65
C THR A 502 55.17 36.31 -29.56
N ASN A 503 55.01 35.92 -30.82
CA ASN A 503 56.14 35.62 -31.72
C ASN A 503 56.98 36.87 -32.05
N THR A 504 56.33 38.04 -32.11
CA THR A 504 56.96 39.35 -32.30
C THR A 504 57.80 39.73 -31.08
N GLU A 505 57.21 39.68 -29.90
CA GLU A 505 57.83 39.99 -28.61
C GLU A 505 58.98 39.03 -28.30
N LEU A 506 58.88 37.76 -28.74
CA LEU A 506 59.93 36.78 -28.57
C LEU A 506 61.19 37.09 -29.40
N ARG A 507 61.03 37.71 -30.59
CA ARG A 507 62.16 38.20 -31.38
C ARG A 507 62.79 39.42 -30.72
N GLU A 508 61.97 40.37 -30.29
CA GLU A 508 62.45 41.57 -29.59
C GLU A 508 63.20 41.22 -28.29
N LEU A 509 62.67 40.28 -27.49
CA LEU A 509 63.36 39.79 -26.29
C LEU A 509 64.66 39.06 -26.63
N ALA A 510 64.74 38.34 -27.75
CA ALA A 510 65.98 37.70 -28.20
C ALA A 510 67.06 38.74 -28.58
N ASP A 511 66.65 39.81 -29.26
CA ASP A 511 67.54 40.91 -29.64
C ASP A 511 68.03 41.67 -28.41
N ILE A 512 67.13 41.98 -27.45
CA ILE A 512 67.47 42.60 -26.17
C ILE A 512 68.43 41.71 -25.37
N PHE A 513 68.18 40.41 -25.33
CA PHE A 513 69.06 39.45 -24.66
C PHE A 513 70.47 39.46 -25.26
N GLY A 514 70.57 39.41 -26.60
CA GLY A 514 71.86 39.51 -27.30
C GLY A 514 72.61 40.79 -26.96
N TRP A 515 71.91 41.93 -26.98
CA TRP A 515 72.48 43.23 -26.63
C TRP A 515 72.96 43.31 -25.17
N LEU A 516 72.19 42.78 -24.22
CA LEU A 516 72.55 42.76 -22.79
C LEU A 516 73.78 41.89 -22.53
N ARG A 517 73.87 40.72 -23.18
CA ARG A 517 75.02 39.82 -23.08
C ARG A 517 76.30 40.49 -23.58
N ASP A 518 76.25 41.09 -24.78
CA ASP A 518 77.40 41.78 -25.39
C ASP A 518 77.90 42.97 -24.56
N ARG A 519 77.01 43.63 -23.80
CA ARG A 519 77.36 44.72 -22.87
C ARG A 519 77.94 44.20 -21.55
N GLY A 520 77.43 43.08 -21.04
CA GLY A 520 77.89 42.45 -19.80
C GLY A 520 79.27 41.78 -19.91
N GLU A 521 79.73 41.46 -21.12
CA GLU A 521 81.08 40.93 -21.36
C GLU A 521 82.16 42.04 -21.44
N ARG A 522 81.76 43.31 -21.66
CA ARG A 522 82.67 44.44 -21.87
C ARG A 522 82.92 45.31 -20.65
N GLY A 523 82.20 45.10 -19.55
CA GLY A 523 82.33 45.86 -18.30
C GLY A 523 82.21 44.96 -17.12
#